data_AF-Q13296-F1
#
_entry.id   AF-Q13296-F1
#
_cell.length_a   1.000
_cell.length_b   1.000
_cell.length_c   1.000
_cell.angle_alpha   90.00
_cell.angle_beta   90.00
_cell.angle_gamma   90.00
#
_symmetry.space_group_name_H-M   'P 1'
#
loop_
_entity.id
_entity.type
_entity.pdbx_description
1 polymer ?
#
loop_
_entity_poly.entity_id
_entity_poly.type
_entity_poly.pdbx_seq_one_letter_code
_entity_poly.pdbx_strand_id
1 'polypeptide(L)'
;MKLLMVLMLAALSQHCYAGSGCPLLENVISKTINPQVSKTEYKELLQEFIDDNATTNAIDELKECFLNQTDETLSNVEVFMQLIYDSSLCDLF
;
A
#
# COMPACT_ATOMS: atom_id res chain seq x y z
N MET A 1 37.65 -4.87 10.34
CA MET A 1 37.06 -5.18 9.01
C MET A 1 35.83 -6.07 9.10
N LYS A 2 35.82 -7.17 9.88
CA LYS A 2 34.66 -8.06 10.01
C LYS A 2 33.37 -7.36 10.51
N LEU A 3 33.49 -6.49 11.52
CA LEU A 3 32.36 -5.70 12.06
C LEU A 3 31.76 -4.71 11.05
N LEU A 4 32.60 -4.02 10.27
CA LEU A 4 32.14 -3.07 9.23
C LEU A 4 31.36 -3.77 8.12
N MET A 5 31.81 -4.96 7.69
CA MET A 5 31.10 -5.77 6.69
C MET A 5 29.72 -6.20 7.21
N VAL A 6 29.63 -6.66 8.46
CA VAL A 6 28.35 -7.05 9.08
C VAL A 6 27.39 -5.87 9.17
N LEU A 7 27.88 -4.68 9.57
CA LEU A 7 27.05 -3.47 9.59
C LEU A 7 26.58 -3.05 8.19
N MET A 8 27.46 -3.12 7.18
CA MET A 8 27.10 -2.82 5.79
C MET A 8 26.07 -3.80 5.24
N LEU A 9 26.19 -5.09 5.52
CA LEU A 9 25.22 -6.12 5.10
C LEU A 9 23.88 -5.96 5.80
N ALA A 10 23.88 -5.66 7.10
CA ALA A 10 22.66 -5.36 7.85
C ALA A 10 21.98 -4.10 7.29
N ALA A 11 22.75 -3.03 7.07
CA ALA A 11 22.25 -1.82 6.45
C ALA A 11 21.71 -2.09 5.04
N LEU A 12 22.43 -2.81 4.17
CA LEU A 12 21.96 -3.16 2.83
C LEU A 12 20.61 -3.90 2.87
N SER A 13 20.45 -4.88 3.77
CA SER A 13 19.17 -5.58 3.91
C SER A 13 18.01 -4.67 4.36
N GLN A 14 18.32 -3.62 5.12
CA GLN A 14 17.34 -2.61 5.52
C GLN A 14 17.03 -1.61 4.39
N HIS A 15 17.96 -1.37 3.47
CA HIS A 15 17.74 -0.50 2.31
C HIS A 15 17.07 -1.23 1.13
N CYS A 16 17.23 -2.56 1.02
CA CYS A 16 16.73 -3.33 -0.13
C CYS A 16 15.38 -4.03 0.08
N TYR A 17 14.68 -3.78 1.19
CA TYR A 17 13.36 -4.40 1.44
C TYR A 17 12.28 -3.34 1.70
N ALA A 18 12.47 -2.13 1.20
CA ALA A 18 11.57 -1.03 1.51
C ALA A 18 10.24 -1.27 0.80
N GLY A 19 9.21 -1.59 1.56
CA GLY A 19 7.85 -1.29 1.13
C GLY A 19 7.68 0.22 0.90
N SER A 20 6.49 0.73 1.11
CA SER A 20 6.24 2.17 0.95
C SER A 20 7.00 3.08 1.92
N GLY A 21 7.57 2.53 3.01
CA GLY A 21 8.04 3.31 4.16
C GLY A 21 6.92 3.95 4.99
N CYS A 22 5.65 3.80 4.57
CA CYS A 22 4.47 4.36 5.19
C CYS A 22 3.46 3.24 5.52
N PRO A 23 3.47 2.71 6.76
CA PRO A 23 2.59 1.61 7.16
C PRO A 23 1.11 1.88 6.91
N LEU A 24 0.68 3.14 6.99
CA LEU A 24 -0.69 3.53 6.68
C LEU A 24 -1.02 3.33 5.20
N LEU A 25 -0.13 3.74 4.29
CA LEU A 25 -0.32 3.55 2.85
C LEU A 25 -0.39 2.07 2.50
N GLU A 26 0.56 1.26 3.00
CA GLU A 26 0.54 -0.19 2.82
C GLU A 26 -0.76 -0.83 3.30
N ASN A 27 -1.26 -0.42 4.47
CA ASN A 27 -2.52 -0.91 5.00
C ASN A 27 -3.71 -0.51 4.13
N VAL A 28 -3.76 0.74 3.64
CA VAL A 28 -4.82 1.20 2.73
C VAL A 28 -4.79 0.40 1.43
N ILE A 29 -3.63 0.20 0.81
CA ILE A 29 -3.51 -0.61 -0.41
C ILE A 29 -3.97 -2.05 -0.16
N SER A 30 -3.48 -2.68 0.92
CA SER A 30 -3.87 -4.04 1.32
C SER A 30 -5.39 -4.18 1.46
N LYS A 31 -6.04 -3.22 2.12
CA LYS A 31 -7.49 -3.22 2.33
C LYS A 31 -8.27 -2.84 1.08
N THR A 32 -7.68 -2.06 0.18
CA THR A 32 -8.26 -1.72 -1.13
C THR A 32 -8.40 -2.96 -2.00
N ILE A 33 -7.31 -3.72 -2.16
CA ILE A 33 -7.27 -4.89 -3.06
C ILE A 33 -7.83 -6.17 -2.46
N ASN A 34 -8.14 -6.19 -1.15
CA ASN A 34 -8.72 -7.36 -0.51
C ASN A 34 -10.23 -7.48 -0.79
N PRO A 35 -10.70 -8.53 -1.50
CA PRO A 35 -12.12 -8.69 -1.84
C PRO A 35 -13.00 -9.04 -0.63
N GLN A 36 -12.41 -9.43 0.50
CA GLN A 36 -13.13 -9.74 1.73
C GLN A 36 -13.40 -8.49 2.60
N VAL A 37 -12.76 -7.37 2.28
CA VAL A 37 -12.97 -6.11 3.00
C VAL A 37 -14.21 -5.42 2.44
N SER A 38 -15.21 -5.20 3.30
CA SER A 38 -16.44 -4.51 2.91
C SER A 38 -16.22 -3.01 2.69
N LYS A 39 -17.12 -2.34 1.96
CA LYS A 39 -17.11 -0.87 1.86
C LYS A 39 -17.22 -0.16 3.20
N THR A 40 -17.93 -0.77 4.16
CA THR A 40 -18.08 -0.21 5.52
C THR A 40 -16.74 -0.26 6.26
N GLU A 41 -16.10 -1.43 6.29
CA GLU A 41 -14.76 -1.59 6.91
C GLU A 41 -13.73 -0.68 6.25
N TYR A 42 -13.77 -0.55 4.91
CA TYR A 42 -12.85 0.32 4.18
C TYR A 42 -13.05 1.82 4.49
N LYS A 43 -14.30 2.26 4.67
CA LYS A 43 -14.58 3.63 5.12
C LYS A 43 -14.19 3.88 6.56
N GLU A 44 -14.40 2.91 7.45
CA GLU A 44 -13.95 3.00 8.84
C GLU A 44 -12.43 3.18 8.92
N LEU A 45 -11.68 2.46 8.09
CA LEU A 45 -10.22 2.63 7.97
C LEU A 45 -9.83 4.06 7.56
N LEU A 46 -10.58 4.67 6.64
CA LEU A 46 -10.25 5.96 6.05
C LEU A 46 -10.98 7.13 6.73
N GLN A 47 -11.70 6.90 7.84
CA GLN A 47 -12.62 7.87 8.43
C GLN A 47 -11.95 9.22 8.77
N GLU A 48 -10.68 9.20 9.17
CA GLU A 48 -9.90 10.42 9.46
C GLU A 48 -9.73 11.34 8.23
N PHE A 49 -9.85 10.79 7.02
CA PHE A 49 -9.70 11.49 5.74
C PHE A 49 -11.04 11.82 5.07
N ILE A 50 -12.17 11.59 5.75
CA ILE A 50 -13.52 11.83 5.22
C ILE A 50 -14.08 13.12 5.80
N ASP A 51 -13.93 14.22 5.05
CA ASP A 51 -14.42 15.54 5.49
C ASP A 51 -15.89 15.80 5.15
N ASP A 52 -16.41 15.12 4.12
CA ASP A 52 -17.75 15.36 3.61
C ASP A 52 -18.39 14.13 2.93
N ASN A 53 -19.67 14.30 2.56
CA ASN A 53 -20.43 13.26 1.88
C ASN A 53 -19.87 12.96 0.47
N ALA A 54 -19.24 13.93 -0.20
CA ALA A 54 -18.66 13.73 -1.52
C ALA A 54 -17.47 12.77 -1.45
N THR A 55 -16.60 12.96 -0.46
CA THR A 55 -15.45 12.09 -0.15
C THR A 55 -15.91 10.71 0.29
N THR A 56 -16.96 10.65 1.11
CA THR A 56 -17.59 9.38 1.52
C THR A 56 -18.04 8.56 0.29
N ASN A 57 -18.75 9.21 -0.65
CA ASN A 57 -19.22 8.56 -1.87
C ASN A 57 -18.06 8.15 -2.79
N ALA A 58 -17.04 9.00 -2.93
CA ALA A 58 -15.86 8.68 -3.72
C ALA A 58 -15.10 7.45 -3.18
N ILE A 59 -15.01 7.29 -1.85
CA ILE A 59 -14.40 6.12 -1.23
C ILE A 59 -15.26 4.86 -1.44
N ASP A 60 -16.58 4.98 -1.37
CA ASP A 60 -17.48 3.88 -1.69
C ASP A 60 -17.33 3.42 -3.15
N GLU A 61 -17.28 4.37 -4.10
CA GLU A 61 -17.06 4.10 -5.53
C GLU A 61 -15.67 3.50 -5.80
N LEU A 62 -14.63 4.04 -5.15
CA LEU A 62 -13.27 3.51 -5.24
C LEU A 62 -13.24 2.05 -4.80
N LYS A 63 -13.81 1.72 -3.64
CA LYS A 63 -13.81 0.34 -3.16
C LYS A 63 -14.66 -0.57 -4.03
N GLU A 64 -15.82 -0.11 -4.50
CA GLU A 64 -16.67 -0.84 -5.44
C GLU A 64 -15.92 -1.18 -6.74
N CYS A 65 -15.09 -0.25 -7.24
CA CYS A 65 -14.25 -0.51 -8.41
C CYS A 65 -13.33 -1.72 -8.21
N PHE A 66 -12.67 -1.81 -7.06
CA PHE A 66 -11.78 -2.93 -6.72
C PHE A 66 -12.52 -4.23 -6.41
N LEU A 67 -13.71 -4.16 -5.81
CA LEU A 67 -14.56 -5.33 -5.59
C LEU A 67 -15.04 -5.99 -6.89
N ASN A 68 -15.11 -5.22 -7.98
CA ASN A 68 -15.49 -5.71 -9.29
C ASN A 68 -14.30 -6.19 -10.15
N GLN A 69 -13.07 -6.21 -9.61
CA GLN A 69 -11.88 -6.71 -10.33
C GLN A 69 -11.71 -8.23 -10.18
N THR A 70 -10.97 -8.83 -11.10
CA THR A 70 -10.56 -10.24 -11.00
C THR A 70 -9.39 -10.41 -10.03
N ASP A 71 -9.22 -11.61 -9.46
CA ASP A 71 -8.06 -11.94 -8.60
C ASP A 71 -6.72 -11.65 -9.30
N GLU A 72 -6.63 -11.88 -10.60
CA GLU A 72 -5.45 -11.55 -11.41
C GLU A 72 -5.16 -10.05 -11.42
N THR A 73 -6.18 -9.22 -11.64
CA THR A 73 -6.01 -7.75 -11.60
C THR A 73 -5.61 -7.27 -10.20
N LEU A 74 -6.23 -7.82 -9.15
CA LEU A 74 -5.90 -7.47 -7.77
C LEU A 74 -4.43 -7.81 -7.43
N SER A 75 -3.98 -9.00 -7.82
CA SER A 75 -2.58 -9.43 -7.70
C SER A 75 -1.62 -8.53 -8.50
N ASN A 76 -2.00 -8.14 -9.72
CA ASN A 76 -1.20 -7.23 -10.54
C ASN A 76 -1.09 -5.83 -9.91
N VAL A 77 -2.09 -5.36 -9.17
CA VAL A 77 -2.00 -4.10 -8.41
C VAL A 77 -1.00 -4.22 -7.28
N GLU A 78 -0.97 -5.34 -6.56
CA GLU A 78 0.05 -5.58 -5.53
C GLU A 78 1.46 -5.52 -6.11
N VAL A 79 1.70 -6.23 -7.23
CA VAL A 79 2.97 -6.19 -7.94
C VAL A 79 3.31 -4.77 -8.42
N PHE A 80 2.33 -4.05 -8.96
CA PHE A 80 2.52 -2.67 -9.41
C PHE A 80 2.93 -1.74 -8.27
N MET A 81 2.32 -1.88 -7.09
CA MET A 81 2.70 -1.08 -5.93
C MET A 81 4.11 -1.40 -5.44
N GLN A 82 4.52 -2.67 -5.44
CA GLN A 82 5.91 -3.04 -5.12
C GLN A 82 6.91 -2.43 -6.11
N LEU A 83 6.61 -2.45 -7.42
CA LEU A 83 7.44 -1.80 -8.42
C LEU A 83 7.56 -0.29 -8.22
N ILE A 84 6.51 0.37 -7.68
CA ILE A 84 6.57 1.79 -7.31
C ILE A 84 7.48 1.98 -6.09
N TYR A 85 7.35 1.15 -5.06
CA TYR A 85 8.15 1.24 -3.84
C TYR A 85 9.63 1.01 -4.12
N ASP A 86 9.96 0.03 -4.95
CA ASP A 86 11.32 -0.27 -5.38
C ASP A 86 11.85 0.73 -6.43
N SER A 87 11.04 1.69 -6.86
CA SER A 87 11.48 2.67 -7.85
C SER A 87 12.40 3.71 -7.21
N SER A 88 13.42 4.13 -7.97
CA SER A 88 14.30 5.22 -7.55
C SER A 88 13.56 6.55 -7.31
N LEU A 89 12.30 6.67 -7.72
CA LEU A 89 11.47 7.84 -7.44
C LEU A 89 10.89 7.79 -6.03
N CYS A 90 10.56 6.61 -5.51
CA CYS A 90 10.13 6.45 -4.13
C CYS A 90 11.31 6.56 -3.17
N ASP A 91 12.48 6.03 -3.52
CA ASP A 91 13.73 6.17 -2.74
C ASP A 91 14.15 7.62 -2.47
N LEU A 92 13.66 8.58 -3.27
CA LEU A 92 13.96 10.00 -3.10
C LEU A 92 13.16 10.68 -1.98
N PHE A 93 12.13 10.02 -1.44
CA PHE A 93 11.21 10.55 -0.43
C PHE A 93 11.25 9.71 0.86
#